data_AF-A0AAJ0MHU2-F1
#
_entry.id   AF-A0AAJ0MHU2-F1
#
_cell.length_a   1.000
_cell.length_b   1.000
_cell.length_c   1.000
_cell.angle_alpha   90.00
_cell.angle_beta   90.00
_cell.angle_gamma   90.00
#
_symmetry.space_group_name_H-M   'P 1'
#
loop_
_entity.id
_entity.type
_entity.pdbx_description
1 polymer ?
#
loop_
_entity_poly.entity_id
_entity_poly.type
_entity_poly.pdbx_seq_one_letter_code
_entity_poly.pdbx_strand_id
1 'polypeptide(L)'
;MLADLLTGHSDAFDGVPSPKAPLKRLGETRVVPQFDKWNYVDTEELAKQKLGTVAKESIFIKTITDNFTPFYTPLIPLLNRLRKIVFPKDKLWEREDEKLYSRMREVLWQVGEELKCGWS
;
A
#
# COMPACT_ATOMS: atom_id res chain seq x y z
N MET A 1 21.10 -25.49 -68.73
CA MET A 1 20.27 -24.64 -67.86
C MET A 1 21.04 -24.48 -66.55
N LEU A 2 21.82 -23.40 -66.44
CA LEU A 2 21.60 -22.25 -65.52
C LEU A 2 21.69 -22.67 -64.03
N ALA A 3 22.50 -22.14 -63.12
CA ALA A 3 23.67 -21.23 -63.11
C ALA A 3 24.26 -21.31 -61.67
N ASP A 4 25.57 -21.14 -61.52
CA ASP A 4 26.26 -20.87 -60.24
C ASP A 4 25.87 -19.50 -59.66
N LEU A 5 25.97 -19.32 -58.32
CA LEU A 5 26.68 -18.19 -57.66
C LEU A 5 26.53 -18.20 -56.10
N LEU A 6 27.68 -18.34 -55.42
CA LEU A 6 28.20 -17.58 -54.26
C LEU A 6 27.60 -17.67 -52.83
N THR A 7 28.33 -18.42 -51.99
CA THR A 7 29.04 -18.02 -50.74
C THR A 7 28.53 -16.86 -49.85
N GLY A 8 28.39 -17.12 -48.54
CA GLY A 8 28.38 -16.05 -47.52
C GLY A 8 28.39 -16.57 -46.08
N HIS A 9 29.50 -16.36 -45.37
CA HIS A 9 29.70 -16.53 -43.92
C HIS A 9 28.65 -15.77 -43.09
N SER A 10 28.21 -16.31 -41.95
CA SER A 10 27.74 -15.47 -40.84
C SER A 10 28.05 -16.12 -39.50
N ASP A 11 28.90 -15.43 -38.77
CA ASP A 11 29.41 -15.73 -37.45
C ASP A 11 28.28 -15.87 -36.41
N ALA A 12 28.39 -16.90 -35.56
CA ALA A 12 27.58 -17.03 -34.36
C ALA A 12 27.99 -15.91 -33.39
N PHE A 13 27.18 -14.85 -33.32
CA PHE A 13 27.35 -13.78 -32.36
C PHE A 13 27.29 -14.33 -30.94
N ASP A 14 28.35 -14.06 -30.18
CA ASP A 14 28.50 -14.29 -28.76
C ASP A 14 27.25 -13.88 -27.98
N GLY A 15 26.85 -14.73 -27.04
CA GLY A 15 25.79 -14.48 -26.09
C GLY A 15 26.06 -13.20 -25.30
N VAL A 16 25.39 -12.12 -25.69
CA VAL A 16 25.29 -10.89 -24.89
C VAL A 16 24.55 -11.25 -23.60
N PRO A 17 25.16 -11.07 -22.40
CA PRO A 17 24.46 -11.29 -21.16
C PRO A 17 23.35 -10.25 -21.05
N SER A 18 22.11 -10.74 -20.96
CA SER A 18 20.90 -9.94 -20.87
C SER A 18 21.03 -8.91 -19.72
N PRO A 19 20.94 -7.60 -19.99
CA PRO A 19 21.04 -6.60 -18.94
C PRO A 19 19.83 -6.69 -18.01
N LYS A 20 20.13 -6.99 -16.74
CA LYS A 20 19.57 -6.49 -15.48
C LYS A 20 18.06 -6.20 -15.44
N ALA A 21 17.41 -6.88 -14.50
CA ALA A 21 16.14 -6.57 -13.82
C ALA A 21 15.29 -5.44 -14.43
N PRO A 22 13.99 -5.69 -14.71
CA PRO A 22 13.16 -4.69 -15.37
C PRO A 22 13.14 -3.40 -14.55
N LEU A 23 13.56 -2.31 -15.20
CA LEU A 23 13.33 -0.96 -14.73
C LEU A 23 11.81 -0.80 -14.57
N LYS A 24 11.34 -0.69 -13.31
CA LYS A 24 9.93 -0.43 -12.99
C LYS A 24 9.48 0.80 -13.77
N ARG A 25 8.57 0.60 -14.71
CA ARG A 25 8.03 1.69 -15.52
C ARG A 25 7.17 2.60 -14.63
N LEU A 26 7.33 3.91 -14.80
CA LEU A 26 6.51 4.93 -14.16
C LEU A 26 5.05 4.72 -14.62
N GLY A 27 4.25 4.04 -13.80
CA GLY A 27 2.89 3.60 -14.14
C GLY A 27 2.54 2.19 -13.66
N GLU A 28 3.50 1.39 -13.19
CA GLU A 28 3.19 0.13 -12.52
C GLU A 28 2.60 0.40 -11.14
N THR A 29 1.26 0.41 -11.06
CA THR A 29 0.53 0.41 -9.79
C THR A 29 1.02 -0.74 -8.93
N ARG A 30 1.51 -0.43 -7.74
CA ARG A 30 1.96 -1.44 -6.77
C ARG A 30 0.75 -2.22 -6.28
N VAL A 31 0.56 -3.42 -6.81
CA VAL A 31 -0.42 -4.37 -6.28
C VAL A 31 0.20 -5.09 -5.10
N VAL A 32 -0.43 -4.97 -3.93
CA VAL A 32 -0.04 -5.74 -2.74
C VAL A 32 -0.99 -6.93 -2.67
N PRO A 33 -0.51 -8.19 -2.85
CA PRO A 33 -1.39 -9.35 -2.92
C PRO A 33 -2.34 -9.50 -1.72
N GLN A 34 -1.89 -9.12 -0.52
CA GLN A 34 -2.72 -9.10 0.68
C GLN A 34 -3.92 -8.16 0.55
N PHE A 35 -3.73 -6.95 0.02
CA PHE A 35 -4.80 -5.96 -0.13
C PHE A 35 -5.63 -6.22 -1.39
N ASP A 36 -5.03 -6.80 -2.42
CA ASP A 36 -5.77 -7.22 -3.63
C ASP A 36 -6.77 -8.33 -3.31
N LYS A 37 -6.35 -9.29 -2.47
CA LYS A 37 -7.22 -10.35 -1.95
C LYS A 37 -8.50 -9.81 -1.30
N TRP A 38 -8.45 -8.64 -0.67
CA TRP A 38 -9.61 -8.03 0.00
C TRP A 38 -10.79 -7.73 -0.94
N ASN A 39 -10.55 -7.65 -2.25
CA ASN A 39 -11.59 -7.42 -3.25
C ASN A 39 -12.44 -8.67 -3.55
N TYR A 40 -11.97 -9.86 -3.16
CA TYR A 40 -12.54 -11.13 -3.59
C TYR A 40 -12.93 -12.08 -2.45
N VAL A 41 -12.43 -11.85 -1.23
CA VAL A 41 -12.80 -12.66 -0.06
C VAL A 41 -14.21 -12.35 0.40
N ASP A 42 -14.86 -13.34 1.02
CA ASP A 42 -16.17 -13.15 1.64
C ASP A 42 -16.09 -12.15 2.81
N THR A 43 -17.26 -11.62 3.20
CA THR A 43 -17.35 -10.56 4.20
C THR A 43 -16.84 -10.97 5.58
N GLU A 44 -17.05 -12.23 5.99
CA GLU A 44 -16.64 -12.70 7.30
C GLU A 44 -15.11 -12.81 7.38
N GLU A 45 -14.50 -13.41 6.36
CA GLU A 45 -13.06 -13.54 6.24
C GLU A 45 -12.38 -12.17 6.08
N LEU A 46 -12.98 -11.27 5.30
CA LEU A 46 -12.53 -9.89 5.18
C LEU A 46 -12.54 -9.16 6.53
N ALA A 47 -13.59 -9.34 7.32
CA ALA A 47 -13.70 -8.73 8.64
C ALA A 47 -12.59 -9.22 9.57
N LYS A 48 -12.32 -10.53 9.63
CA LYS A 48 -11.23 -11.12 10.42
C LYS A 48 -9.86 -10.58 10.01
N GLN A 49 -9.58 -10.52 8.70
CA GLN A 49 -8.30 -10.01 8.20
C GLN A 49 -8.11 -8.51 8.49
N LYS A 50 -9.15 -7.69 8.28
CA LYS A 50 -9.11 -6.24 8.58
C LYS A 50 -8.94 -6.01 10.08
N LEU A 51 -9.66 -6.76 10.90
CA LEU A 51 -9.55 -6.69 12.35
C LEU A 51 -8.13 -7.02 12.81
N GLY A 52 -7.53 -8.12 12.33
CA GLY A 52 -6.15 -8.49 12.67
C GLY A 52 -5.12 -7.45 12.26
N THR A 53 -5.39 -6.71 11.17
CA THR A 53 -4.50 -5.66 10.65
C THR A 53 -4.66 -4.33 11.41
N VAL A 54 -5.89 -3.93 11.75
CA VAL A 54 -6.20 -2.60 12.27
C VAL A 54 -6.33 -2.56 13.78
N ALA A 55 -6.62 -3.69 14.46
CA ALA A 55 -6.91 -3.69 15.90
C ALA A 55 -5.68 -3.53 16.80
N LYS A 56 -4.47 -3.96 16.41
CA LYS A 56 -3.25 -3.84 17.23
C LYS A 56 -2.32 -2.73 16.73
N GLU A 57 -1.90 -1.81 17.59
CA GLU A 57 -1.20 -0.58 17.15
C GLU A 57 0.09 -0.90 16.42
N SER A 58 0.90 -1.82 16.97
CA SER A 58 2.17 -2.24 16.36
C SER A 58 1.99 -2.88 14.98
N ILE A 59 0.95 -3.69 14.77
CA ILE A 59 0.66 -4.29 13.46
C ILE A 59 0.20 -3.20 12.50
N PHE A 60 -0.66 -2.30 12.94
CA PHE A 60 -1.18 -1.21 12.12
C PHE A 60 -0.07 -0.26 11.65
N ILE A 61 0.75 0.24 12.58
CA ILE A 61 1.87 1.16 12.27
C ILE A 61 2.87 0.52 11.31
N LYS A 62 3.24 -0.75 11.55
CA LYS A 62 4.12 -1.49 10.65
C LYS A 62 3.50 -1.60 9.26
N THR A 63 2.22 -1.97 9.19
CA THR A 63 1.51 -2.14 7.91
C THR A 63 1.45 -0.84 7.11
N ILE A 64 1.10 0.29 7.73
CA ILE A 64 1.04 1.58 7.02
C ILE A 64 2.43 2.07 6.62
N THR A 65 3.45 1.89 7.46
CA THR A 65 4.83 2.29 7.14
C THR A 65 5.39 1.49 5.97
N ASP A 66 5.15 0.17 5.94
CA ASP A 66 5.64 -0.72 4.89
C ASP A 66 4.93 -0.51 3.54
N ASN A 67 3.73 0.08 3.55
CA ASN A 67 2.86 0.13 2.38
C ASN A 67 2.48 1.52 1.88
N PHE A 68 2.69 2.56 2.69
CA PHE A 68 2.39 3.92 2.26
C PHE A 68 3.40 4.36 1.21
N THR A 69 2.91 5.10 0.21
CA THR A 69 3.82 5.82 -0.67
C THR A 69 4.44 6.98 0.09
N PRO A 70 5.64 7.45 -0.29
CA PRO A 70 6.28 8.59 0.38
C PRO A 70 5.36 9.81 0.54
N PHE A 71 4.50 10.05 -0.46
CA PHE A 71 3.50 11.11 -0.46
C PHE A 71 2.49 11.03 0.69
N TYR A 72 2.10 9.82 1.14
CA TYR A 72 1.13 9.63 2.22
C TYR A 72 1.76 9.45 3.61
N THR A 73 3.09 9.36 3.71
CA THR A 73 3.81 9.25 4.99
C THR A 73 3.39 10.31 6.04
N PRO A 74 3.16 11.59 5.67
CA PRO A 74 2.71 12.60 6.63
C PRO A 74 1.36 12.29 7.29
N LEU A 75 0.56 11.38 6.73
CA LEU A 75 -0.74 10.97 7.30
C LEU A 75 -0.62 9.86 8.35
N ILE A 76 0.55 9.24 8.50
CA ILE A 76 0.76 8.14 9.47
C ILE A 76 0.37 8.56 10.91
N PRO A 77 0.78 9.74 11.42
CA PRO A 77 0.39 10.19 12.76
C PRO A 77 -1.13 10.38 12.89
N LEU A 78 -1.77 10.95 11.86
CA LEU A 78 -3.23 11.15 11.82
C LEU A 78 -3.97 9.82 11.93
N LEU A 79 -3.58 8.86 11.09
CA LEU A 79 -4.23 7.56 11.07
C LEU A 79 -4.03 6.80 12.38
N ASN A 80 -2.88 6.95 13.04
CA ASN A 80 -2.69 6.37 14.36
C ASN A 80 -3.61 7.00 15.42
N ARG A 81 -3.75 8.34 15.43
CA ARG A 81 -4.69 9.04 16.32
C ARG A 81 -6.13 8.57 16.10
N LEU A 82 -6.56 8.47 14.83
CA LEU A 82 -7.88 7.99 14.47
C LEU A 82 -8.10 6.54 14.90
N ARG A 83 -7.13 5.66 14.65
CA ARG A 83 -7.17 4.25 15.05
C ARG A 83 -7.28 4.09 16.57
N LYS A 84 -6.61 4.92 17.39
CA LYS A 84 -6.77 4.87 18.87
C LYS A 84 -8.17 5.23 19.36
N ILE A 85 -8.89 6.06 18.60
CA ILE A 85 -10.29 6.40 18.88
C ILE A 85 -11.23 5.28 18.45
N VAL A 86 -10.98 4.68 17.29
CA VAL A 86 -11.80 3.60 16.73
C VAL A 86 -11.51 2.24 17.38
N PHE A 87 -10.32 2.00 17.92
CA PHE A 87 -9.92 0.77 18.60
C PHE A 87 -9.18 1.10 19.90
N PRO A 88 -9.90 1.60 20.93
CA PRO A 88 -9.29 1.92 22.21
C PRO A 88 -8.73 0.65 22.86
N LYS A 89 -7.50 0.72 23.39
CA LYS A 89 -6.81 -0.38 24.08
C LYS A 89 -6.66 -1.66 23.25
N ASP A 90 -6.65 -1.54 21.93
CA ASP A 90 -6.50 -2.66 21.00
C ASP A 90 -7.65 -3.69 21.09
N LYS A 91 -8.83 -3.26 21.56
CA LYS A 91 -10.01 -4.11 21.74
C LYS A 91 -11.09 -3.85 20.70
N LEU A 92 -11.90 -4.88 20.44
CA LEU A 92 -13.17 -4.77 19.74
C LEU A 92 -14.15 -3.95 20.59
N TRP A 93 -15.00 -3.18 19.92
CA TRP A 93 -16.15 -2.58 20.57
C TRP A 93 -17.18 -3.66 20.89
N GLU A 94 -17.54 -3.76 22.16
CA GLU A 94 -18.65 -4.61 22.62
C GLU A 94 -19.99 -3.87 22.56
N ARG A 95 -19.97 -2.53 22.48
CA ARG A 95 -21.13 -1.65 22.41
C ARG A 95 -20.86 -0.50 21.45
N GLU A 96 -21.90 0.00 20.81
CA GLU A 96 -21.78 1.22 20.00
C GLU A 96 -21.49 2.44 20.90
N ASP A 97 -20.67 3.36 20.38
CA ASP A 97 -20.43 4.66 21.01
C ASP A 97 -20.92 5.75 20.07
N GLU A 98 -22.07 6.34 20.41
CA GLU A 98 -22.72 7.41 19.65
C GLU A 98 -21.83 8.64 19.48
N LYS A 99 -20.85 8.86 20.37
CA LYS A 99 -19.89 9.97 20.30
C LYS A 99 -18.66 9.66 19.46
N LEU A 100 -18.49 8.41 19.00
CA LEU A 100 -17.33 7.98 18.23
C LEU A 100 -17.13 8.85 16.98
N TYR A 101 -18.20 9.06 16.23
CA TYR A 101 -18.16 9.87 15.01
C TYR A 101 -17.72 11.32 15.30
N SER A 102 -18.25 11.93 16.37
CA SER A 102 -17.85 13.28 16.79
C SER A 102 -16.37 13.37 17.15
N ARG A 103 -15.82 12.38 17.88
CA ARG A 103 -14.38 12.33 18.20
C ARG A 103 -13.51 12.11 16.97
N MET A 104 -13.94 11.30 16.01
CA MET A 104 -13.24 11.11 14.75
C MET A 104 -13.16 12.42 13.96
N ARG A 105 -14.27 13.16 13.88
CA ARG A 105 -14.35 14.47 13.22
C ARG A 105 -13.42 15.49 13.86
N GLU A 106 -13.35 15.51 15.18
CA GLU A 106 -12.47 16.41 15.92
C GLU A 106 -10.98 16.16 15.59
N VAL A 107 -10.54 14.89 15.55
CA VAL A 107 -9.16 14.56 15.17
C VAL A 107 -8.84 14.97 13.73
N LEU A 108 -9.76 14.72 12.79
CA LEU A 108 -9.58 15.13 11.41
C LEU A 108 -9.48 16.66 11.29
N TRP A 109 -10.26 17.40 12.06
CA TRP A 109 -10.21 18.86 12.10
C TRP A 109 -8.89 19.38 12.66
N GLN A 110 -8.49 18.90 13.85
CA GLN A 110 -7.25 19.33 14.52
C GLN A 110 -6.02 19.13 13.63
N VAL A 111 -5.90 17.95 13.01
CA VAL A 111 -4.77 17.68 12.10
C VAL A 111 -4.87 18.49 10.82
N GLY A 112 -6.07 18.73 10.30
CA GLY A 112 -6.27 19.62 9.16
C GLY A 112 -5.73 21.02 9.42
N GLU A 113 -5.87 21.54 10.63
CA GLU A 113 -5.29 22.82 11.04
C GLU A 113 -3.77 22.73 11.27
N GLU A 114 -3.28 21.68 11.93
CA GLU A 114 -1.83 21.43 12.12
C GLU A 114 -1.07 21.36 10.77
N LEU A 115 -1.66 20.69 9.77
CA LEU A 115 -1.10 20.57 8.43
C LEU A 115 -1.16 21.87 7.63
N LYS A 116 -2.05 22.81 7.95
CA LYS A 116 -2.08 24.14 7.32
C LYS A 116 -0.99 25.06 7.90
N CYS A 117 -0.76 25.00 9.21
CA CYS A 117 0.23 25.85 9.88
C CYS A 117 1.69 25.44 9.63
N GLY A 118 1.96 24.20 9.24
CA GLY A 118 3.32 23.72 8.93
C GLY A 118 3.92 24.18 7.59
N TRP A 119 3.17 24.97 6.82
CA TRP A 119 3.57 25.49 5.49
C TRP A 119 3.55 27.02 5.42
N SER A 120 3.45 27.70 6.58
CA SER A 120 3.52 29.16 6.71
C SER A 120 4.84 29.62 7.31
#